data_AF-A0A9P4VQF6-F1
#
_entry.id   AF-A0A9P4VQF6-F1
#
_cell.length_a   1.000
_cell.length_b   1.000
_cell.length_c   1.000
_cell.angle_alpha   90.00
_cell.angle_beta   90.00
_cell.angle_gamma   90.00
#
_symmetry.space_group_name_H-M   'P 1'
#
loop_
_entity.id
_entity.type
_entity.pdbx_description
1 polymer ?
#
loop_
_entity_poly.entity_id
_entity_poly.type
_entity_poly.pdbx_seq_one_letter_code
_entity_poly.pdbx_strand_id
1 'polypeptide(L)'
;MAIFRRSRAAPEPFDATRYATSWLLSPFFFGCLRLLFSLFAFATLFFTFGWDCTHSLCESAEHSFSYFTDLTYWGLAFYYLFAALHSLSYAIRGRAWLEGWGRVLGWLHGVFYSTITVFPFLVTIVFFALLFEGSFTSTTDAYRNISMHGLNSLYALVEIILPRTPPHPWLHLVPIILILAAYLGLAYLTYHLDGFYVYDFLDDRIHSRGIVAAYCIGILVGTCIVFVIVRYVIWARVWLTERRWGMEGKFSRRDGMRTRSRDVEMVHVRHKG
;
A
#
# COMPACT_ATOMS: atom_id res chain seq x y z
N MET A 1 -29.71 -32.01 2.75
CA MET A 1 -28.54 -31.56 3.54
C MET A 1 -27.29 -31.94 2.75
N ALA A 2 -26.81 -31.03 1.90
CA ALA A 2 -25.67 -31.28 1.02
C ALA A 2 -24.83 -30.00 0.93
N ILE A 3 -24.20 -29.65 2.06
CA ILE A 3 -23.24 -28.55 2.14
C ILE A 3 -21.98 -29.21 2.66
N PHE A 4 -20.96 -29.29 1.81
CA PHE A 4 -19.56 -29.71 2.03
C PHE A 4 -19.08 -30.69 0.96
N ARG A 5 -19.15 -30.26 -0.29
CA ARG A 5 -18.17 -30.69 -1.29
C ARG A 5 -17.14 -29.56 -1.41
N ARG A 6 -16.20 -29.49 -0.47
CA ARG A 6 -14.96 -28.73 -0.67
C ARG A 6 -14.18 -29.51 -1.73
N SER A 7 -14.35 -29.15 -3.00
CA SER A 7 -13.33 -29.45 -3.99
C SER A 7 -12.04 -28.82 -3.46
N ARG A 8 -10.96 -29.60 -3.37
CA ARG A 8 -9.61 -29.05 -3.24
C ARG A 8 -9.31 -28.34 -4.55
N ALA A 9 -9.85 -27.14 -4.73
CA ALA A 9 -9.43 -26.25 -5.80
C ALA A 9 -7.93 -26.02 -5.61
N ALA A 10 -7.15 -26.24 -6.68
CA ALA A 10 -5.78 -25.77 -6.71
C ALA A 10 -5.77 -24.29 -6.27
N PRO A 11 -4.74 -23.81 -5.56
CA PRO A 11 -4.67 -22.40 -5.17
C PRO A 11 -4.90 -21.53 -6.41
N GLU A 12 -5.93 -20.70 -6.36
CA GLU A 12 -6.29 -19.80 -7.45
C GLU A 12 -5.03 -19.05 -7.90
N PRO A 13 -4.72 -19.04 -9.21
CA PRO A 13 -3.55 -18.34 -9.72
C PRO A 13 -3.57 -16.88 -9.29
N PHE A 14 -2.39 -16.31 -9.04
CA PHE A 14 -2.24 -14.88 -8.80
C PHE A 14 -2.81 -14.09 -9.99
N ASP A 15 -3.89 -13.33 -9.75
CA ASP A 15 -4.57 -12.56 -10.79
C ASP A 15 -4.05 -11.11 -10.81
N ALA A 16 -3.03 -10.89 -11.64
CA ALA A 16 -2.41 -9.58 -11.85
C ALA A 16 -3.39 -8.52 -12.39
N THR A 17 -4.45 -8.93 -13.09
CA THR A 17 -5.41 -8.00 -13.69
C THR A 17 -6.19 -7.23 -12.62
N ARG A 18 -6.42 -7.84 -11.45
CA ARG A 18 -7.13 -7.19 -10.34
C ARG A 18 -6.36 -6.03 -9.73
N TYR A 19 -5.03 -6.07 -9.81
CA TYR A 19 -4.15 -4.97 -9.37
C TYR A 19 -4.12 -3.83 -10.39
N ALA A 20 -4.35 -4.12 -11.68
CA ALA A 20 -4.32 -3.14 -12.76
C ALA A 20 -5.68 -2.52 -13.10
N THR A 21 -6.78 -3.05 -12.55
CA THR A 21 -8.16 -2.66 -12.90
C THR A 21 -8.93 -2.14 -11.69
N SER A 22 -9.99 -1.40 -11.97
CA SER A 22 -10.91 -0.83 -10.98
C SER A 22 -12.35 -1.18 -11.35
N TRP A 23 -13.26 -1.15 -10.38
CA TRP A 23 -14.69 -1.40 -10.63
C TRP A 23 -15.38 -0.21 -11.31
N LEU A 24 -14.85 1.01 -11.11
CA LEU A 24 -15.47 2.26 -11.54
C LEU A 24 -14.78 2.92 -12.75
N LEU A 25 -13.46 3.15 -12.65
CA LEU A 25 -12.65 3.85 -13.65
C LEU A 25 -12.07 2.89 -14.69
N SER A 26 -11.94 3.36 -15.94
CA SER A 26 -11.20 2.61 -16.96
C SER A 26 -9.72 2.46 -16.56
N PRO A 27 -9.00 1.43 -17.04
CA PRO A 27 -7.60 1.22 -16.67
C PRO A 27 -6.68 2.41 -16.98
N PHE A 28 -7.00 3.18 -18.03
CA PHE A 28 -6.25 4.40 -18.37
C PHE A 28 -6.44 5.48 -17.30
N PHE A 29 -7.70 5.87 -17.01
CA PHE A 29 -7.97 6.90 -16.00
C PHE A 29 -7.52 6.49 -14.61
N PHE A 30 -7.65 5.20 -14.28
CA PHE A 30 -7.16 4.67 -13.01
C PHE A 30 -5.63 4.74 -12.91
N GLY A 31 -4.92 4.42 -14.00
CA GLY A 31 -3.47 4.58 -14.10
C GLY A 31 -3.03 6.03 -13.98
N CYS A 32 -3.71 6.97 -14.63
CA CYS A 32 -3.44 8.41 -14.51
C CYS A 32 -3.67 8.93 -13.10
N LEU A 33 -4.75 8.51 -12.43
CA LEU A 33 -5.01 8.86 -11.03
C LEU A 33 -3.87 8.37 -10.13
N ARG A 34 -3.44 7.12 -10.29
CA ARG A 34 -2.33 6.57 -9.51
C ARG A 34 -1.02 7.30 -9.78
N LEU A 35 -0.77 7.67 -11.03
CA LEU A 35 0.41 8.45 -11.40
C LEU A 35 0.38 9.84 -10.76
N LEU A 36 -0.79 10.50 -10.71
CA LEU A 36 -0.93 11.79 -10.04
C LEU A 36 -0.58 11.69 -8.55
N PHE A 37 -1.08 10.67 -7.86
CA PHE A 37 -0.74 10.40 -6.46
C PHE A 37 0.76 10.12 -6.28
N SER A 38 1.36 9.31 -7.15
CA SER A 38 2.81 9.06 -7.12
C SER A 38 3.63 10.34 -7.29
N LEU A 39 3.30 11.16 -8.30
CA LEU A 39 4.00 12.40 -8.58
C LEU A 39 3.85 13.41 -7.45
N PHE A 40 2.66 13.52 -6.85
CA PHE A 40 2.47 14.37 -5.68
C PHE A 40 3.34 13.90 -4.51
N ALA A 41 3.34 12.59 -4.19
CA ALA A 41 4.15 12.06 -3.09
C ALA A 41 5.66 12.29 -3.30
N PHE A 42 6.19 12.03 -4.51
CA PHE A 42 7.58 12.35 -4.83
C PHE A 42 7.86 13.85 -4.74
N ALA A 43 6.95 14.70 -5.24
CA ALA A 43 7.11 16.14 -5.16
C ALA A 43 7.18 16.61 -3.70
N THR A 44 6.31 16.09 -2.81
CA THR A 44 6.35 16.39 -1.37
C THR A 44 7.66 15.93 -0.72
N LEU A 45 8.15 14.72 -1.04
CA LEU A 45 9.41 14.20 -0.51
C LEU A 45 10.59 15.07 -0.93
N PHE A 46 10.75 15.32 -2.22
CA PHE A 46 11.87 16.12 -2.73
C PHE A 46 11.78 17.59 -2.32
N PHE A 47 10.57 18.16 -2.26
CA PHE A 47 10.36 19.50 -1.72
C PHE A 47 10.77 19.55 -0.25
N THR A 48 10.39 18.57 0.55
CA THR A 48 10.72 18.51 1.98
C THR A 48 12.23 18.46 2.19
N PHE A 49 12.94 17.59 1.47
CA PHE A 49 14.41 17.49 1.57
C PHE A 49 15.11 18.78 1.10
N GLY A 50 14.69 19.32 -0.04
CA GLY A 50 15.24 20.56 -0.59
C GLY A 50 15.00 21.75 0.34
N TRP A 51 13.80 21.85 0.93
CA TRP A 51 13.46 22.88 1.90
C TRP A 51 14.33 22.78 3.16
N ASP A 52 14.50 21.58 3.73
CA ASP A 52 15.32 21.37 4.92
C ASP A 52 16.76 21.80 4.70
N CYS A 53 17.39 21.32 3.62
CA CYS A 53 18.78 21.66 3.34
C CYS A 53 18.99 23.15 3.00
N THR A 54 18.00 23.82 2.41
CA THR A 54 18.09 25.27 2.12
C THR A 54 17.84 26.16 3.34
N HIS A 55 17.29 25.60 4.42
CA HIS A 55 16.98 26.33 5.66
C HIS A 55 17.83 25.85 6.84
N SER A 56 19.05 25.36 6.57
CA SER A 56 20.01 24.92 7.59
C SER A 56 19.54 23.76 8.47
N LEU A 57 18.60 22.94 7.97
CA LEU A 57 18.07 21.75 8.63
C LEU A 57 18.43 20.47 7.84
N CYS A 58 19.55 20.46 7.12
CA CYS A 58 19.90 19.33 6.24
C CYS A 58 20.07 18.00 7.00
N GLU A 59 20.48 18.07 8.27
CA GLU A 59 20.51 16.92 9.18
C GLU A 59 19.13 16.25 9.34
N SER A 60 18.03 17.02 9.35
CA SER A 60 16.67 16.46 9.36
C SER A 60 16.38 15.65 8.09
N ALA A 61 16.92 16.07 6.95
CA ALA A 61 16.82 15.33 5.70
C ALA A 61 17.64 14.04 5.74
N GLU A 62 18.85 14.07 6.34
CA GLU A 62 19.71 12.90 6.55
C GLU A 62 19.02 11.85 7.44
N HIS A 63 18.38 12.30 8.52
CA HIS A 63 17.68 11.44 9.48
C HIS A 63 16.27 11.02 9.06
N SER A 64 15.74 11.52 7.92
CA SER A 64 14.37 11.22 7.46
C SER A 64 14.08 9.72 7.37
N PHE A 65 15.03 8.92 6.88
CA PHE A 65 14.87 7.47 6.77
C PHE A 65 14.77 6.73 8.11
N SER A 66 15.05 7.40 9.23
CA SER A 66 14.82 6.87 10.59
C SER A 66 13.35 6.94 11.01
N TYR A 67 12.53 7.78 10.37
CA TYR A 67 11.12 7.95 10.68
C TYR A 67 10.23 7.00 9.89
N PHE A 68 9.32 6.29 10.58
CA PHE A 68 8.39 5.36 9.93
C PHE A 68 7.45 6.06 8.94
N THR A 69 7.09 7.31 9.24
CA THR A 69 6.27 8.16 8.37
C THR A 69 6.92 8.32 7.01
N ASP A 70 8.20 8.70 6.96
CA ASP A 70 8.94 8.92 5.72
C ASP A 70 9.12 7.62 4.94
N LEU A 71 9.47 6.52 5.63
CA LEU A 71 9.54 5.19 5.01
C LEU A 71 8.20 4.77 4.39
N THR A 72 7.10 5.00 5.11
CA THR A 72 5.75 4.71 4.62
C THR A 72 5.40 5.58 3.42
N TYR A 73 5.79 6.86 3.43
CA TYR A 73 5.49 7.80 2.36
C TYR A 73 6.33 7.55 1.09
N TRP A 74 7.60 7.16 1.22
CA TRP A 74 8.38 6.59 0.12
C TRP A 74 7.74 5.32 -0.45
N GLY A 75 7.27 4.43 0.45
CA GLY A 75 6.50 3.24 0.07
C GLY A 75 5.27 3.60 -0.77
N LEU A 76 4.51 4.61 -0.36
CA LEU A 76 3.37 5.13 -1.12
C LEU A 76 3.79 5.64 -2.50
N ALA A 77 4.80 6.51 -2.57
CA ALA A 77 5.27 7.11 -3.83
C ALA A 77 5.63 6.04 -4.86
N PHE A 78 6.40 5.02 -4.45
CA PHE A 78 6.79 3.91 -5.31
C PHE A 78 5.63 2.97 -5.63
N TYR A 79 4.81 2.58 -4.64
CA TYR A 79 3.68 1.69 -4.90
C TYR A 79 2.75 2.29 -5.96
N TYR A 80 2.41 3.56 -5.82
CA TYR A 80 1.54 4.25 -6.75
C TYR A 80 2.15 4.37 -8.15
N LEU A 81 3.48 4.52 -8.25
CA LEU A 81 4.19 4.45 -9.53
C LEU A 81 4.02 3.08 -10.19
N PHE A 82 4.34 2.00 -9.47
CA PHE A 82 4.20 0.64 -10.01
C PHE A 82 2.76 0.30 -10.36
N ALA A 83 1.80 0.65 -9.48
CA ALA A 83 0.37 0.45 -9.72
C ALA A 83 -0.13 1.24 -10.94
N ALA A 84 0.36 2.47 -11.15
CA ALA A 84 0.10 3.24 -12.35
C ALA A 84 0.65 2.53 -13.60
N LEU A 85 1.90 2.07 -13.56
CA LEU A 85 2.52 1.32 -14.67
C LEU A 85 1.75 0.04 -14.99
N HIS A 86 1.28 -0.71 -14.00
CA HIS A 86 0.45 -1.90 -14.20
C HIS A 86 -0.88 -1.56 -14.88
N SER A 87 -1.53 -0.47 -14.45
CA SER A 87 -2.83 -0.03 -15.00
C SER A 87 -2.69 0.49 -16.43
N LEU A 88 -1.67 1.33 -16.69
CA LEU A 88 -1.41 1.91 -18.01
C LEU A 88 -0.91 0.86 -19.01
N SER A 89 -0.02 -0.04 -18.59
CA SER A 89 0.40 -1.17 -19.44
C SER A 89 -0.79 -2.07 -19.79
N TYR A 90 -1.69 -2.34 -18.84
CA TYR A 90 -2.92 -3.08 -19.12
C TYR A 90 -3.84 -2.30 -20.07
N ALA A 91 -4.01 -0.99 -19.88
CA ALA A 91 -4.78 -0.15 -20.80
C ALA A 91 -4.24 -0.23 -22.25
N ILE A 92 -2.93 -0.11 -22.41
CA ILE A 92 -2.24 -0.04 -23.71
C ILE A 92 -2.09 -1.42 -24.35
N ARG A 93 -1.89 -2.50 -23.60
CA ARG A 93 -1.52 -3.81 -24.16
C ARG A 93 -2.58 -4.89 -23.95
N GLY A 94 -3.59 -4.65 -23.11
CA GLY A 94 -4.50 -5.69 -22.63
C GLY A 94 -3.83 -6.69 -21.67
N ARG A 95 -2.61 -6.39 -21.22
CA ARG A 95 -1.81 -7.23 -20.32
C ARG A 95 -1.11 -6.35 -19.30
N ALA A 96 -1.35 -6.60 -18.01
CA ALA A 96 -0.71 -5.84 -16.95
C ALA A 96 0.79 -6.18 -16.92
N TRP A 97 1.64 -5.20 -16.68
CA TRP A 97 3.08 -5.45 -16.56
C TRP A 97 3.41 -6.48 -15.47
N LEU A 98 2.63 -6.48 -14.38
CA LEU A 98 2.70 -7.44 -13.28
C LEU A 98 2.41 -8.89 -13.71
N GLU A 99 1.69 -9.12 -14.81
CA GLU A 99 1.43 -10.47 -15.34
C GLU A 99 2.70 -11.11 -15.93
N GLY A 100 3.73 -10.31 -16.23
CA GLY A 100 5.05 -10.81 -16.61
C GLY A 100 5.92 -11.13 -15.40
N TRP A 101 5.52 -10.74 -14.19
CA TRP A 101 6.29 -10.96 -12.98
C TRP A 101 6.05 -12.39 -12.50
N GLY A 102 7.12 -13.12 -12.22
CA GLY A 102 7.01 -14.48 -11.66
C GLY A 102 6.20 -14.50 -10.35
N ARG A 103 5.75 -15.69 -9.93
CA ARG A 103 4.85 -15.86 -8.78
C ARG A 103 5.33 -15.18 -7.50
N VAL A 104 6.63 -15.22 -7.23
CA VAL A 104 7.24 -14.60 -6.04
C VAL A 104 7.08 -13.08 -6.08
N LEU A 105 7.41 -12.44 -7.20
CA LEU A 105 7.28 -10.99 -7.36
C LEU A 105 5.81 -10.55 -7.38
N GLY A 106 4.92 -11.35 -7.96
CA GLY A 106 3.47 -11.11 -7.85
C GLY A 106 2.98 -11.16 -6.41
N TRP A 107 3.42 -12.15 -5.63
CA TRP A 107 3.10 -12.24 -4.20
C TRP A 107 3.67 -11.07 -3.40
N LEU A 108 4.94 -10.70 -3.63
CA LEU A 108 5.57 -9.55 -2.99
C LEU A 108 4.85 -8.24 -3.33
N HIS A 109 4.37 -8.06 -4.56
CA HIS A 109 3.52 -6.92 -4.90
C HIS A 109 2.19 -6.94 -4.13
N GLY A 110 1.61 -8.12 -3.90
CA GLY A 110 0.46 -8.28 -3.02
C GLY A 110 0.74 -7.92 -1.55
N VAL A 111 1.93 -8.25 -1.05
CA VAL A 111 2.40 -7.80 0.27
C VAL A 111 2.58 -6.29 0.29
N PHE A 112 3.21 -5.71 -0.72
CA PHE A 112 3.39 -4.26 -0.86
C PHE A 112 2.05 -3.52 -0.89
N TYR A 113 1.06 -4.04 -1.62
CA TYR A 113 -0.30 -3.51 -1.55
C TYR A 113 -0.86 -3.51 -0.11
N SER A 114 -0.55 -4.54 0.67
CA SER A 114 -1.05 -4.66 2.04
C SER A 114 -0.36 -3.70 3.00
N THR A 115 0.91 -3.35 2.77
CA THR A 115 1.56 -2.29 3.56
C THR A 115 0.92 -0.94 3.23
N ILE A 116 0.61 -0.67 1.96
CA ILE A 116 -0.01 0.59 1.51
C ILE A 116 -1.44 0.79 2.03
N THR A 117 -2.21 -0.27 2.21
CA THR A 117 -3.57 -0.16 2.74
C THR A 117 -3.64 -0.23 4.27
N VAL A 118 -2.54 -0.50 4.97
CA VAL A 118 -2.50 -0.70 6.42
C VAL A 118 -1.63 0.33 7.14
N PHE A 119 -0.35 0.47 6.77
CA PHE A 119 0.58 1.36 7.47
C PHE A 119 0.18 2.84 7.43
N PRO A 120 -0.40 3.39 6.35
CA PRO A 120 -0.82 4.79 6.36
C PRO A 120 -1.86 5.11 7.44
N PHE A 121 -2.79 4.20 7.75
CA PHE A 121 -3.70 4.42 8.88
C PHE A 121 -2.99 4.36 10.22
N LEU A 122 -2.01 3.46 10.37
CA LEU A 122 -1.18 3.41 11.57
C LEU A 122 -0.43 4.73 11.77
N VAL A 123 0.21 5.24 10.72
CA VAL A 123 0.91 6.55 10.73
C VAL A 123 -0.03 7.67 11.11
N THR A 124 -1.22 7.74 10.49
CA THR A 124 -2.22 8.77 10.82
C THR A 124 -2.66 8.65 12.29
N ILE A 125 -3.00 7.44 12.76
CA ILE A 125 -3.46 7.23 14.15
C ILE A 125 -2.37 7.61 15.15
N VAL A 126 -1.14 7.13 14.95
CA VAL A 126 -0.01 7.43 15.85
C VAL A 126 0.31 8.93 15.86
N PHE A 127 0.30 9.59 14.70
CA PHE A 127 0.50 11.02 14.63
C PHE A 127 -0.52 11.79 15.47
N PHE A 128 -1.82 11.54 15.24
CA PHE A 128 -2.86 12.26 15.96
C PHE A 128 -2.93 11.90 17.45
N ALA A 129 -2.58 10.66 17.82
CA ALA A 129 -2.64 10.20 19.19
C ALA A 129 -1.42 10.61 20.03
N LEU A 130 -0.21 10.66 19.42
CA LEU A 130 1.05 10.77 20.16
C LEU A 130 1.94 11.94 19.72
N LEU A 131 1.79 12.47 18.50
CA LEU A 131 2.74 13.42 17.91
C LEU A 131 2.11 14.78 17.51
N PHE A 132 0.80 14.96 17.68
CA PHE A 132 0.07 16.11 17.16
C PHE A 132 0.45 17.44 17.80
N GLU A 133 0.82 17.44 19.07
CA GLU A 133 1.11 18.67 19.81
C GLU A 133 2.30 19.41 19.18
N GLY A 134 2.14 20.73 18.95
CA GLY A 134 3.16 21.55 18.31
C GLY A 134 3.35 21.34 16.78
N SER A 135 2.58 20.47 16.14
CA SER A 135 2.78 20.10 14.72
C SER A 135 2.34 21.15 13.67
N PHE A 136 1.77 22.28 14.08
CA PHE A 136 1.19 23.28 13.15
C PHE A 136 1.66 24.70 13.46
N THR A 137 2.97 24.87 13.66
CA THR A 137 3.60 26.15 14.01
C THR A 137 3.90 27.05 12.83
N SER A 138 4.07 26.49 11.63
CA SER A 138 4.33 27.24 10.39
C SER A 138 3.54 26.69 9.20
N THR A 139 3.55 27.44 8.10
CA THR A 139 2.95 26.99 6.83
C THR A 139 3.67 25.76 6.26
N THR A 140 4.99 25.67 6.44
CA THR A 140 5.78 24.50 6.02
C THR A 140 5.45 23.28 6.87
N ASP A 141 5.30 23.46 8.19
CA ASP A 141 4.90 22.37 9.10
C ASP A 141 3.50 21.87 8.73
N ALA A 142 2.57 22.79 8.49
CA ALA A 142 1.22 22.45 8.04
C ALA A 142 1.27 21.68 6.70
N TYR A 143 2.05 22.14 5.73
CA TYR A 143 2.20 21.45 4.44
C TYR A 143 2.74 20.03 4.62
N ARG A 144 3.83 19.85 5.40
CA ARG A 144 4.45 18.55 5.66
C ARG A 144 3.48 17.63 6.38
N ASN A 145 2.86 18.10 7.46
CA ASN A 145 2.01 17.26 8.29
C ASN A 145 0.68 16.91 7.62
N ILE A 146 0.07 17.82 6.87
CA ILE A 146 -1.10 17.50 6.05
C ILE A 146 -0.72 16.46 4.99
N SER A 147 0.39 16.64 4.28
CA SER A 147 0.78 15.75 3.20
C SER A 147 1.20 14.36 3.70
N MET A 148 2.10 14.32 4.69
CA MET A 148 2.74 13.09 5.17
C MET A 148 2.01 12.44 6.34
N HIS A 149 1.03 13.07 7.00
CA HIS A 149 0.23 12.40 8.05
C HIS A 149 -1.26 12.37 7.71
N GLY A 150 -1.78 13.47 7.17
CA GLY A 150 -3.19 13.58 6.76
C GLY A 150 -3.50 12.78 5.49
N LEU A 151 -2.79 13.06 4.39
CA LEU A 151 -3.07 12.42 3.10
C LEU A 151 -2.66 10.95 3.04
N ASN A 152 -1.82 10.46 3.96
CA ASN A 152 -1.47 9.03 4.08
C ASN A 152 -2.72 8.14 4.04
N SER A 153 -3.71 8.43 4.89
CA SER A 153 -4.97 7.69 4.93
C SER A 153 -5.80 7.84 3.64
N LEU A 154 -5.75 8.99 2.97
CA LEU A 154 -6.42 9.19 1.67
C LEU A 154 -5.85 8.26 0.59
N TYR A 155 -4.53 8.10 0.55
CA TYR A 155 -3.88 7.16 -0.36
C TYR A 155 -4.38 5.73 -0.09
N ALA A 156 -4.31 5.27 1.16
CA ALA A 156 -4.84 3.96 1.52
C ALA A 156 -6.32 3.79 1.11
N LEU A 157 -7.17 4.79 1.36
CA LEU A 157 -8.59 4.75 1.00
C LEU A 157 -8.82 4.62 -0.51
N VAL A 158 -8.07 5.34 -1.34
CA VAL A 158 -8.19 5.22 -2.80
C VAL A 158 -7.93 3.78 -3.25
N GLU A 159 -6.91 3.14 -2.68
CA GLU A 159 -6.53 1.75 -2.98
C GLU A 159 -7.42 0.70 -2.29
N ILE A 160 -8.20 1.08 -1.29
CA ILE A 160 -9.22 0.21 -0.68
C ILE A 160 -10.54 0.30 -1.43
N ILE A 161 -10.89 1.47 -1.96
CA ILE A 161 -12.20 1.72 -2.56
C ILE A 161 -12.20 1.35 -4.04
N LEU A 162 -11.25 1.85 -4.84
CA LEU A 162 -11.34 1.80 -6.31
C LEU A 162 -10.90 0.49 -6.97
N PRO A 163 -9.75 -0.13 -6.64
CA PRO A 163 -9.24 -1.25 -7.43
C PRO A 163 -10.13 -2.50 -7.38
N ARG A 164 -9.75 -3.55 -8.10
CA ARG A 164 -10.40 -4.87 -7.99
C ARG A 164 -9.64 -5.87 -7.12
N THR A 165 -8.61 -5.38 -6.44
CA THR A 165 -7.75 -6.16 -5.55
C THR A 165 -8.57 -6.98 -4.56
N PRO A 166 -8.24 -8.28 -4.40
CA PRO A 166 -8.95 -9.14 -3.47
C PRO A 166 -8.61 -8.78 -2.02
N PRO A 167 -9.40 -9.24 -1.05
CA PRO A 167 -9.08 -9.08 0.36
C PRO A 167 -7.70 -9.67 0.69
N HIS A 168 -6.96 -9.01 1.58
CA HIS A 168 -5.63 -9.46 1.98
C HIS A 168 -5.64 -10.93 2.44
N PRO A 169 -4.76 -11.79 1.89
CA PRO A 169 -4.48 -13.08 2.49
C PRO A 169 -4.00 -12.90 3.92
N TRP A 170 -4.46 -13.75 4.85
CA TRP A 170 -4.02 -13.71 6.25
C TRP A 170 -2.50 -13.81 6.41
N LEU A 171 -1.83 -14.52 5.50
CA LEU A 171 -0.38 -14.65 5.47
C LEU A 171 0.33 -13.30 5.30
N HIS A 172 -0.31 -12.27 4.72
CA HIS A 172 0.29 -10.94 4.59
C HIS A 172 0.48 -10.23 5.94
N LEU A 173 -0.21 -10.68 7.00
CA LEU A 173 0.03 -10.17 8.35
C LEU A 173 1.46 -10.47 8.83
N VAL A 174 2.04 -11.61 8.41
CA VAL A 174 3.41 -11.99 8.78
C VAL A 174 4.44 -10.96 8.28
N PRO A 175 4.57 -10.65 6.97
CA PRO A 175 5.52 -9.64 6.52
C PRO A 175 5.20 -8.24 7.05
N ILE A 176 3.93 -7.89 7.29
CA ILE A 176 3.57 -6.61 7.94
C ILE A 176 4.19 -6.51 9.34
N ILE A 177 4.05 -7.55 10.17
CA ILE A 177 4.64 -7.58 11.51
C ILE A 177 6.18 -7.59 11.43
N LEU A 178 6.75 -8.34 10.49
CA LEU A 178 8.21 -8.39 10.32
C LEU A 178 8.79 -7.03 9.90
N ILE A 179 8.11 -6.29 9.02
CA ILE A 179 8.53 -4.93 8.63
C ILE A 179 8.44 -3.98 9.83
N LEU A 180 7.37 -4.06 10.62
CA LEU A 180 7.22 -3.25 11.83
C LEU A 180 8.30 -3.56 12.88
N ALA A 181 8.64 -4.84 13.06
CA ALA A 181 9.72 -5.26 13.95
C ALA A 181 11.10 -4.82 13.44
N ALA A 182 11.33 -4.90 12.11
CA ALA A 182 12.54 -4.39 11.49
C ALA A 182 12.67 -2.87 11.66
N TYR A 183 11.55 -2.14 11.55
CA TYR A 183 11.52 -0.72 11.83
C TYR A 183 11.85 -0.40 13.29
N LEU A 184 11.31 -1.16 14.25
CA LEU A 184 11.67 -0.99 15.66
C LEU A 184 13.19 -1.18 15.86
N GLY A 185 13.78 -2.18 15.22
CA GLY A 185 15.22 -2.38 15.20
C GLY A 185 15.98 -1.19 14.59
N LEU A 186 15.49 -0.63 13.49
CA LEU A 186 16.05 0.58 12.87
C LEU A 186 15.99 1.79 13.83
N ALA A 187 14.87 2.01 14.53
CA ALA A 187 14.74 3.13 15.47
C ALA A 187 15.77 3.05 16.62
N TYR A 188 16.02 1.86 17.17
CA TYR A 188 17.08 1.67 18.16
C TYR A 188 18.49 1.73 17.55
N LEU A 189 18.66 1.34 16.29
CA LEU A 189 19.92 1.52 15.58
C LEU A 189 20.26 3.01 15.40
N THR A 190 19.28 3.83 15.02
CA THR A 190 19.42 5.31 14.96
C THR A 190 19.86 5.85 16.32
N TYR A 191 19.24 5.43 17.42
CA TYR A 191 19.69 5.84 18.75
C TYR A 191 21.15 5.47 19.04
N HIS A 192 21.57 4.27 18.65
CA HIS A 192 22.95 3.83 18.87
C HIS A 192 23.98 4.53 17.99
N LEU A 193 23.62 4.97 16.78
CA LEU A 193 24.53 5.62 15.84
C LEU A 193 24.53 7.14 16.01
N ASP A 194 23.36 7.75 16.16
CA ASP A 194 23.14 9.19 16.08
C ASP A 194 22.76 9.80 17.45
N GLY A 195 22.58 8.96 18.48
CA GLY A 195 22.44 9.41 19.87
C GLY A 195 21.04 9.92 20.26
N PHE A 196 20.04 9.81 19.40
CA PHE A 196 18.67 10.27 19.67
C PHE A 196 17.60 9.21 19.39
N TYR A 197 16.50 9.27 20.13
CA TYR A 197 15.32 8.45 19.84
C TYR A 197 14.43 9.15 18.81
N VAL A 198 14.06 8.44 17.75
CA VAL A 198 13.15 8.95 16.71
C VAL A 198 11.78 9.31 17.29
N TYR A 199 11.36 8.62 18.35
CA TYR A 199 10.12 8.90 19.07
C TYR A 199 10.35 8.83 20.58
N ASP A 200 9.88 9.84 21.30
CA ASP A 200 10.01 9.93 22.76
C ASP A 200 9.38 8.73 23.48
N PHE A 201 8.28 8.17 22.94
CA PHE A 201 7.62 7.00 23.51
C PHE A 201 8.47 5.71 23.47
N LEU A 202 9.60 5.72 22.74
CA LEU A 202 10.59 4.63 22.73
C LEU A 202 11.74 4.86 23.72
N ASP A 203 11.86 6.05 24.29
CA ASP A 203 12.96 6.43 25.17
C ASP A 203 12.76 5.86 26.59
N ASP A 204 13.54 4.82 26.92
CA ASP A 204 13.52 4.17 28.23
C ASP A 204 14.26 4.94 29.33
N ARG A 205 14.81 6.12 29.01
CA ARG A 205 15.40 7.07 29.96
C ARG A 205 14.36 8.06 30.48
N ILE A 206 13.29 8.30 29.72
CA ILE A 206 12.18 9.20 30.09
C ILE A 206 10.95 8.37 30.53
N HIS A 207 10.74 7.21 29.92
CA HIS A 207 9.68 6.27 30.30
C HIS A 207 10.25 5.01 30.94
N SER A 208 9.48 4.36 31.81
CA SER A 208 9.88 3.04 32.30
C SER A 208 9.88 2.01 31.16
N ARG A 209 10.75 1.00 31.25
CA ARG A 209 10.79 -0.12 30.27
C ARG A 209 9.43 -0.80 30.06
N GLY A 210 8.60 -0.86 31.11
CA GLY A 210 7.24 -1.40 31.02
C GLY A 210 6.31 -0.54 30.17
N ILE A 211 6.44 0.79 30.23
CA ILE A 211 5.67 1.73 29.42
C ILE A 211 6.11 1.65 27.95
N VAL A 212 7.42 1.63 27.68
CA VAL A 212 7.95 1.46 26.32
C VAL A 212 7.46 0.14 25.70
N ALA A 213 7.52 -0.96 26.47
CA ALA A 213 6.97 -2.24 26.03
C ALA A 213 5.45 -2.16 25.75
N ALA A 214 4.70 -1.42 26.55
CA ALA A 214 3.27 -1.20 26.32
C ALA A 214 3.01 -0.42 25.02
N TYR A 215 3.80 0.60 24.68
CA TYR A 215 3.71 1.28 23.39
C TYR A 215 3.99 0.34 22.22
N CYS A 216 5.08 -0.43 22.27
CA CYS A 216 5.43 -1.40 21.23
C CYS A 216 4.31 -2.44 21.01
N ILE A 217 3.78 -3.01 22.10
CA ILE A 217 2.66 -3.97 22.04
C ILE A 217 1.38 -3.29 21.53
N GLY A 218 1.09 -2.07 21.98
CA GLY A 218 -0.06 -1.29 21.54
C GLY A 218 -0.06 -1.02 20.04
N ILE A 219 1.08 -0.59 19.48
CA ILE A 219 1.26 -0.37 18.04
C ILE A 219 1.12 -1.68 17.26
N LEU A 220 1.69 -2.78 17.76
CA LEU A 220 1.54 -4.11 17.14
C LEU A 220 0.06 -4.55 17.10
N VAL A 221 -0.65 -4.46 18.22
CA VAL A 221 -2.08 -4.80 18.31
C VAL A 221 -2.91 -3.89 17.41
N GLY A 222 -2.65 -2.58 17.42
CA GLY A 222 -3.29 -1.60 16.54
C GLY A 222 -3.10 -1.96 15.07
N THR A 223 -1.90 -2.34 14.66
CA THR A 223 -1.60 -2.79 13.30
C THR A 223 -2.40 -4.04 12.91
N CYS A 224 -2.49 -5.03 13.80
CA CYS A 224 -3.32 -6.23 13.57
C CYS A 224 -4.81 -5.87 13.41
N ILE A 225 -5.33 -4.96 14.23
CA ILE A 225 -6.72 -4.50 14.15
C ILE A 225 -6.97 -3.79 12.82
N VAL A 226 -6.11 -2.84 12.43
CA VAL A 226 -6.21 -2.13 11.14
C VAL A 226 -6.16 -3.12 9.98
N PHE A 227 -5.25 -4.09 9.99
CA PHE A 227 -5.18 -5.13 8.97
C PHE A 227 -6.51 -5.88 8.82
N VAL A 228 -7.11 -6.31 9.93
CA VAL A 228 -8.41 -7.00 9.93
C VAL A 228 -9.51 -6.11 9.36
N ILE A 229 -9.61 -4.86 9.82
CA ILE A 229 -10.60 -3.89 9.35
C ILE A 229 -10.45 -3.70 7.84
N VAL A 230 -9.26 -3.34 7.37
CA VAL A 230 -8.97 -3.09 5.94
C VAL A 230 -9.31 -4.31 5.10
N ARG A 231 -8.93 -5.50 5.55
CA ARG A 231 -9.26 -6.75 4.88
C ARG A 231 -10.77 -6.91 4.70
N TYR A 232 -11.56 -6.66 5.73
CA TYR A 232 -13.02 -6.81 5.66
C TYR A 232 -13.71 -5.67 4.89
N VAL A 233 -13.16 -4.46 4.90
CA VAL A 233 -13.61 -3.36 4.04
C VAL A 233 -13.39 -3.72 2.58
N ILE A 234 -12.21 -4.25 2.21
CA ILE A 234 -11.94 -4.72 0.83
C ILE A 234 -12.88 -5.87 0.46
N TRP A 235 -13.14 -6.80 1.39
CA TRP A 235 -14.11 -7.88 1.17
C TRP A 235 -15.51 -7.34 0.91
N ALA A 236 -15.97 -6.38 1.71
CA ALA A 236 -17.26 -5.74 1.54
C ALA A 236 -17.33 -5.00 0.20
N ARG A 237 -16.28 -4.26 -0.17
CA ARG A 237 -16.13 -3.61 -1.47
C ARG A 237 -16.29 -4.61 -2.60
N VAL A 238 -15.50 -5.69 -2.63
CA VAL A 238 -15.56 -6.71 -3.69
C VAL A 238 -16.93 -7.38 -3.74
N TRP A 239 -17.50 -7.74 -2.59
CA TRP A 239 -18.83 -8.34 -2.52
C TRP A 239 -19.90 -7.39 -3.08
N LEU A 240 -19.88 -6.12 -2.69
CA LEU A 240 -20.86 -5.13 -3.11
C LEU A 240 -20.72 -4.85 -4.62
N THR A 241 -19.52 -4.54 -5.08
CA THR A 241 -19.29 -4.16 -6.48
C THR A 241 -19.50 -5.33 -7.42
N GLU A 242 -18.94 -6.51 -7.13
CA GLU A 242 -18.96 -7.62 -8.09
C GLU A 242 -20.21 -8.48 -7.96
N ARG A 243 -20.68 -8.79 -6.75
CA ARG A 243 -21.81 -9.71 -6.56
C ARG A 243 -23.16 -9.01 -6.46
N ARG A 244 -23.22 -7.80 -5.91
CA ARG A 244 -24.50 -7.08 -5.72
C ARG A 244 -24.80 -6.12 -6.86
N TRP A 245 -23.79 -5.41 -7.37
CA TRP A 245 -23.98 -4.44 -8.45
C TRP A 245 -23.59 -4.95 -9.84
N GLY A 246 -22.98 -6.13 -9.95
CA GLY A 246 -22.53 -6.68 -11.24
C GLY A 246 -21.42 -5.84 -11.91
N MET A 247 -20.73 -4.99 -11.14
CA MET A 247 -19.63 -4.15 -11.60
C MET A 247 -18.31 -4.93 -11.49
N GLU A 248 -18.16 -5.95 -12.32
CA GLU A 248 -16.98 -6.83 -12.36
C GLU A 248 -15.72 -6.16 -12.91
N GLY A 249 -15.71 -4.85 -13.14
CA GLY A 249 -14.54 -4.11 -13.60
C GLY A 249 -14.67 -3.44 -14.95
N LYS A 250 -13.81 -2.43 -15.14
CA LYS A 250 -13.54 -1.87 -16.45
C LYS A 250 -12.25 -2.47 -17.00
N PHE A 251 -12.37 -3.17 -18.13
CA PHE A 251 -11.26 -3.88 -18.77
C PHE A 251 -10.74 -3.14 -19.99
N SER A 252 -9.53 -3.50 -20.44
CA SER A 252 -8.97 -2.95 -21.67
C SER A 252 -9.71 -3.53 -22.88
N ARG A 253 -10.01 -2.68 -23.87
CA ARG A 253 -10.57 -3.13 -25.16
C ARG A 253 -9.69 -4.18 -25.84
N ARG A 254 -8.37 -4.12 -25.61
CA ARG A 254 -7.38 -5.04 -26.22
C ARG A 254 -7.39 -6.43 -25.57
N ASP A 255 -7.86 -6.55 -24.34
CA ASP A 255 -7.97 -7.84 -23.66
C ASP A 255 -9.05 -8.71 -24.32
N GLY A 256 -10.22 -8.13 -24.63
CA GLY A 256 -11.28 -8.83 -25.36
C GLY A 256 -10.88 -9.29 -26.77
N MET A 257 -10.05 -8.51 -27.47
CA MET A 257 -9.49 -8.93 -28.76
C MET A 257 -8.52 -10.11 -28.61
N ARG A 258 -7.70 -10.12 -27.56
CA ARG A 258 -6.76 -11.21 -27.27
C ARG A 258 -7.46 -12.52 -26.95
N THR A 259 -8.51 -12.49 -26.12
CA THR A 259 -9.29 -13.69 -25.78
C THR A 259 -9.91 -14.29 -27.04
N ARG A 260 -10.54 -13.47 -27.88
CA ARG A 260 -11.10 -13.92 -29.17
C ARG A 260 -10.03 -14.52 -30.09
N SER A 261 -8.86 -13.91 -30.17
CA SER A 261 -7.74 -14.46 -30.97
C SER A 261 -7.30 -15.84 -30.49
N ARG A 262 -7.18 -16.04 -29.17
CA ARG A 262 -6.83 -17.34 -28.57
C ARG A 262 -7.90 -18.40 -28.82
N ASP A 263 -9.17 -18.03 -28.71
CA ASP A 263 -10.28 -18.95 -28.95
C ASP A 263 -10.28 -19.45 -30.40
N VAL A 264 -10.02 -18.57 -31.37
CA VAL A 264 -9.88 -18.92 -32.79
C VAL A 264 -8.69 -19.84 -33.03
N GLU A 265 -7.54 -19.58 -32.42
CA GLU A 265 -6.34 -20.41 -32.54
C GLU A 265 -6.56 -21.83 -31.97
N MET A 266 -7.20 -21.94 -30.80
CA MET A 266 -7.53 -23.22 -30.17
C MET A 266 -8.52 -24.06 -30.98
N VAL A 267 -9.48 -23.40 -31.64
CA VAL A 267 -10.41 -24.07 -32.58
C VAL A 267 -9.64 -24.59 -33.81
N HIS A 268 -8.68 -23.82 -34.32
CA HIS A 268 -7.90 -24.22 -35.49
C HIS A 268 -6.94 -25.39 -35.21
N VAL A 269 -6.36 -25.46 -34.00
CA VAL A 269 -5.54 -26.59 -33.57
C VAL A 269 -6.39 -27.87 -33.43
N ARG A 270 -7.63 -27.77 -32.92
CA ARG A 270 -8.53 -28.92 -32.80
C ARG A 270 -9.00 -29.51 -34.14
N HIS A 271 -9.01 -28.72 -35.22
CA HIS A 271 -9.40 -29.20 -36.55
C HIS A 271 -8.24 -29.79 -37.37
N LYS A 272 -7.00 -29.73 -36.86
CA LYS A 272 -5.78 -30.24 -37.52
C LYS A 272 -5.20 -31.52 -36.88
N GLY A 273 -5.89 -32.10 -35.90
CA GLY A 273 -5.55 -33.41 -35.30
C GLY A 273 -6.63 -34.43 -35.61
#